data_AF-A0A059LQC9-F1
#
_entry.id   AF-A0A059LQC9-F1
#
_cell.length_a   1.000
_cell.length_b   1.000
_cell.length_c   1.000
_cell.angle_alpha   90.00
_cell.angle_beta   90.00
_cell.angle_gamma   90.00
#
_symmetry.space_group_name_H-M   'P 1'
#
loop_
_entity.id
_entity.type
_entity.pdbx_description
1 polymer ?
#
loop_
_entity_poly.entity_id
_entity_poly.type
_entity_poly.pdbx_seq_one_letter_code
_entity_poly.pdbx_strand_id
1 'polypeptide(L)'
;MLPRQLADAIRQRDVGTFQDMLRSMAKERKTAAAEEARFRALAELDPFNPEVQRRLEEAIQEHNVIENYEQALEHNPEAFGEISMIYVAMEVNGVAVQAFVDSGAQMTIMSRACAERCGVLRLMDRRFQGVAVGVGSAAVLGRVHMAPAAAGGEHFPISITVLDNDQVDFLFGLDNLRRHRCVLDVGAEKLIFKSTGAELPFLPDHLVTRKLVPYRLTGRARWRDWGI
;
A
#
# COMPACT_ATOMS: atom_id res chain seq x y z
N MET A 1 -13.60 8.34 -30.11
CA MET A 1 -14.15 7.01 -30.45
C MET A 1 -15.65 7.14 -30.67
N LEU A 2 -16.22 6.52 -31.72
CA LEU A 2 -17.68 6.48 -31.92
C LEU A 2 -18.34 5.68 -30.78
N PRO A 3 -19.43 6.18 -30.15
CA PRO A 3 -20.14 5.44 -29.11
C PRO A 3 -20.54 4.05 -29.62
N ARG A 4 -20.31 2.98 -28.83
CA ARG A 4 -20.54 1.58 -29.26
C ARG A 4 -21.95 1.35 -29.86
N GLN A 5 -22.95 2.01 -29.28
CA GLN A 5 -24.34 1.94 -29.73
C GLN A 5 -24.58 2.52 -31.14
N LEU A 6 -23.81 3.54 -31.55
CA LEU A 6 -23.90 4.13 -32.89
C LEU A 6 -23.26 3.22 -33.94
N ALA A 7 -22.18 2.52 -33.57
CA ALA A 7 -21.54 1.53 -34.42
C ALA A 7 -22.42 0.29 -34.65
N ASP A 8 -23.20 -0.12 -33.65
CA ASP A 8 -24.13 -1.24 -33.74
C ASP A 8 -25.39 -0.90 -34.57
N ALA A 9 -25.94 0.31 -34.44
CA ALA A 9 -27.06 0.79 -35.25
C ALA A 9 -26.72 0.89 -36.75
N ILE A 10 -25.48 1.30 -37.08
CA ILE A 10 -24.97 1.32 -38.46
C ILE A 10 -24.84 -0.10 -39.03
N ARG A 11 -24.38 -1.07 -38.23
CA ARG A 11 -24.28 -2.49 -38.66
C ARG A 11 -25.64 -3.14 -38.88
N GLN A 12 -26.63 -2.79 -38.06
CA GLN A 12 -27.98 -3.36 -38.14
C GLN A 12 -28.89 -2.67 -39.17
N ARG A 13 -28.40 -1.62 -39.86
CA ARG A 13 -29.16 -0.80 -40.83
C ARG A 13 -30.48 -0.25 -40.25
N ASP A 14 -30.52 -0.02 -38.94
CA ASP A 14 -31.68 0.56 -38.28
C ASP A 14 -31.65 2.08 -38.39
N VAL A 15 -32.29 2.57 -39.45
CA VAL A 15 -32.32 3.99 -39.81
C VAL A 15 -33.07 4.83 -38.77
N GLY A 16 -34.10 4.28 -38.11
CA GLY A 16 -34.91 5.00 -37.12
C GLY A 16 -34.12 5.30 -35.85
N THR A 17 -33.53 4.27 -35.25
CA THR A 17 -32.69 4.39 -34.06
C THR A 17 -31.48 5.29 -34.30
N PHE A 18 -30.87 5.20 -35.49
CA PHE A 18 -29.76 6.07 -35.88
C PHE A 18 -30.17 7.56 -36.00
N GLN A 19 -31.32 7.86 -36.61
CA GLN A 19 -31.82 9.23 -36.74
C GLN A 19 -32.15 9.86 -35.38
N ASP A 20 -32.76 9.09 -34.47
CA ASP A 20 -33.11 9.58 -33.13
C ASP A 20 -31.87 9.81 -32.26
N MET A 21 -30.85 8.93 -32.36
CA MET A 21 -29.56 9.15 -31.70
C MET A 21 -28.86 10.42 -32.23
N LEU A 22 -28.81 10.63 -33.54
CA LEU A 22 -28.22 11.84 -34.12
C LEU A 22 -28.96 13.11 -33.67
N ARG A 23 -30.29 13.06 -33.56
CA ARG A 23 -31.10 14.18 -33.05
C ARG A 23 -30.83 14.43 -31.56
N SER A 24 -30.70 13.39 -30.74
CA SER A 24 -30.33 13.52 -29.32
C SER A 24 -28.96 14.17 -29.17
N MET A 25 -27.95 13.66 -29.90
CA MET A 25 -26.59 14.21 -29.88
C MET A 25 -26.55 15.67 -30.37
N ALA A 26 -27.30 16.01 -31.43
CA ALA A 26 -27.39 17.38 -31.91
C ALA A 26 -28.06 18.33 -30.90
N LYS A 27 -29.10 17.83 -30.20
CA LYS A 27 -29.79 18.57 -29.14
C LYS A 27 -28.87 18.81 -27.94
N GLU A 28 -28.20 17.77 -27.45
CA GLU A 28 -27.23 17.83 -26.35
C GLU A 28 -26.06 18.79 -26.66
N ARG A 29 -25.52 18.72 -27.89
CA ARG A 29 -24.46 19.64 -28.32
C ARG A 29 -24.94 21.09 -28.35
N LYS A 30 -26.18 21.34 -28.79
CA LYS A 30 -26.77 22.68 -28.83
C LYS A 30 -27.03 23.22 -27.43
N THR A 31 -27.50 22.38 -26.50
CA THR A 31 -27.71 22.79 -25.10
C THR A 31 -26.38 23.09 -24.41
N ALA A 32 -25.37 22.22 -24.57
CA ALA A 32 -24.04 22.44 -24.01
C ALA A 32 -23.40 23.75 -24.54
N ALA A 33 -23.50 24.01 -25.85
CA ALA A 33 -22.99 25.25 -26.45
C ALA A 33 -23.72 26.50 -25.93
N ALA A 34 -25.04 26.41 -25.69
CA ALA A 34 -25.81 27.52 -25.13
C ALA A 34 -25.46 27.78 -23.65
N GLU A 35 -25.23 26.74 -22.87
CA GLU A 35 -24.76 26.85 -21.48
C GLU A 35 -23.35 27.44 -21.40
N GLU A 36 -22.44 27.02 -22.28
CA GLU A 36 -21.08 27.55 -22.36
C GLU A 36 -21.07 29.03 -22.76
N ALA A 37 -21.91 29.43 -23.73
CA ALA A 37 -22.05 30.83 -24.12
C ALA A 37 -22.62 31.70 -22.98
N ARG A 38 -23.60 31.20 -22.23
CA ARG A 38 -24.13 31.88 -21.04
C ARG A 38 -23.08 32.04 -19.95
N PHE A 39 -22.31 30.99 -19.69
CA PHE A 39 -21.23 31.02 -18.72
C PHE A 39 -20.13 32.03 -19.12
N ARG A 40 -19.75 32.07 -20.41
CA ARG A 40 -18.76 33.03 -20.92
C ARG A 40 -19.24 34.48 -20.78
N ALA A 41 -20.50 34.75 -21.16
CA ALA A 41 -21.08 36.08 -20.98
C ALA A 41 -21.14 36.49 -19.50
N LEU A 42 -21.46 35.55 -18.61
CA LEU A 42 -21.47 35.79 -17.16
C LEU A 42 -20.06 36.10 -16.64
N ALA A 43 -19.04 35.37 -17.09
CA ALA A 43 -17.65 35.59 -16.71
C ALA A 43 -17.07 36.91 -17.24
N GLU A 44 -17.49 37.36 -18.42
CA GLU A 44 -17.10 38.66 -18.98
C GLU A 44 -17.74 39.84 -18.23
N LEU A 45 -19.00 39.69 -17.80
CA LEU A 45 -19.75 40.72 -17.10
C LEU A 45 -19.35 40.86 -15.62
N ASP A 46 -19.12 39.74 -14.94
CA ASP A 46 -18.69 39.71 -13.53
C ASP A 46 -17.67 38.58 -13.28
N PRO A 47 -16.38 38.88 -13.46
CA PRO A 47 -15.29 37.93 -13.20
C PRO A 47 -15.19 37.46 -11.74
N PHE A 48 -15.78 38.20 -10.79
CA PHE A 48 -15.78 37.86 -9.36
C PHE A 48 -17.06 37.15 -8.93
N ASN A 49 -17.92 36.79 -9.88
CA ASN A 49 -19.10 36.00 -9.59
C ASN A 49 -18.71 34.66 -8.93
N PRO A 50 -19.32 34.29 -7.79
CA PRO A 50 -18.95 33.06 -7.07
C PRO A 50 -19.07 31.76 -7.90
N GLU A 51 -19.96 31.70 -8.88
CA GLU A 51 -20.11 30.53 -9.77
C GLU A 51 -18.98 30.47 -10.81
N VAL A 52 -18.59 31.62 -11.34
CA VAL A 52 -17.46 31.74 -12.29
C VAL A 52 -16.15 31.41 -11.60
N GLN A 53 -15.92 31.96 -10.40
CA GLN A 53 -14.72 31.66 -9.62
C GLN A 53 -14.60 30.19 -9.26
N ARG A 54 -15.69 29.55 -8.81
CA ARG A 54 -15.69 28.11 -8.50
C ARG A 54 -15.30 27.26 -9.69
N ARG A 55 -15.88 27.52 -10.87
CA ARG A 55 -15.58 26.75 -12.08
C ARG A 55 -14.15 27.00 -12.58
N LEU A 56 -13.64 28.22 -12.41
CA LEU A 56 -12.25 28.55 -12.72
C LEU A 56 -11.28 27.86 -11.75
N GLU A 57 -11.58 27.87 -10.44
CA GLU A 57 -10.82 27.15 -9.41
C GLU A 57 -10.76 25.65 -9.71
N GLU A 58 -11.88 25.03 -10.06
CA GLU A 58 -11.94 23.61 -10.45
C GLU A 58 -11.06 23.33 -11.67
N ALA A 59 -11.13 24.17 -12.71
CA ALA A 59 -10.30 24.01 -13.91
C ALA A 59 -8.81 24.20 -13.64
N ILE A 60 -8.43 25.18 -12.80
CA ILE A 60 -7.04 25.38 -12.37
C ILE A 60 -6.58 24.19 -11.54
N GLN A 61 -7.40 23.69 -10.63
CA GLN A 61 -7.08 22.52 -9.83
C GLN A 61 -6.84 21.29 -10.71
N GLU A 62 -7.71 21.03 -11.68
CA GLU A 62 -7.56 19.91 -12.61
C GLU A 62 -6.28 20.06 -13.44
N HIS A 63 -6.01 21.26 -13.96
CA HIS A 63 -4.78 21.55 -14.69
C HIS A 63 -3.53 21.29 -13.85
N ASN A 64 -3.49 21.82 -12.62
CA ASN A 64 -2.37 21.62 -11.70
C ASN A 64 -2.15 20.14 -11.35
N VAL A 65 -3.23 19.35 -11.22
CA VAL A 65 -3.15 17.91 -10.96
C VAL A 65 -2.55 17.18 -12.16
N ILE A 66 -2.97 17.51 -13.38
CA ILE A 66 -2.44 16.92 -14.61
C ILE A 66 -0.97 17.28 -14.78
N GLU A 67 -0.62 18.57 -14.65
CA GLU A 67 0.75 19.05 -14.77
C GLU A 67 1.67 18.36 -13.74
N ASN A 68 1.24 18.28 -12.48
CA ASN A 68 1.99 17.56 -11.45
C ASN A 68 2.16 16.07 -11.78
N TYR A 69 1.13 15.43 -12.36
CA TYR A 69 1.21 14.03 -12.78
C TYR A 69 2.19 13.84 -13.94
N GLU A 70 2.17 14.73 -14.94
CA GLU A 70 3.11 14.71 -16.06
C GLU A 70 4.55 14.95 -15.59
N GLN A 71 4.77 15.93 -14.71
CA GLN A 71 6.07 16.18 -14.08
C GLN A 71 6.56 14.97 -13.28
N ALA A 72 5.67 14.29 -12.55
CA ALA A 72 6.02 13.09 -11.83
C ALA A 72 6.41 11.97 -12.80
N LEU A 73 5.70 11.77 -13.92
CA LEU A 73 6.08 10.78 -14.93
C LEU A 73 7.44 11.07 -15.57
N GLU A 74 7.75 12.34 -15.81
CA GLU A 74 9.00 12.76 -16.45
C GLU A 74 10.20 12.70 -15.49
N HIS A 75 10.03 13.14 -14.25
CA HIS A 75 11.14 13.35 -13.32
C HIS A 75 11.20 12.35 -12.15
N ASN A 76 10.13 11.59 -11.91
CA ASN A 76 10.04 10.60 -10.83
C ASN A 76 9.23 9.36 -11.25
N PRO A 77 9.66 8.65 -12.30
CA PRO A 77 8.97 7.45 -12.76
C PRO A 77 8.90 6.36 -11.66
N GLU A 78 9.84 6.36 -10.71
CA GLU A 78 9.86 5.41 -9.59
C GLU A 78 8.66 5.56 -8.65
N ALA A 79 8.03 6.75 -8.58
CA ALA A 79 6.81 6.97 -7.81
C ALA A 79 5.62 6.12 -8.30
N PHE A 80 5.70 5.58 -9.53
CA PHE A 80 4.67 4.74 -10.13
C PHE A 80 5.01 3.25 -10.11
N GLY A 81 6.20 2.88 -9.60
CA GLY A 81 6.60 1.47 -9.46
C GLY A 81 5.89 0.77 -8.32
N GLU A 82 5.62 -0.54 -8.48
CA GLU A 82 5.21 -1.37 -7.35
C GLU A 82 6.42 -1.60 -6.43
N ILE A 83 6.28 -1.23 -5.16
CA ILE A 83 7.35 -1.40 -4.16
C ILE A 83 7.26 -2.81 -3.56
N SER A 84 8.35 -3.57 -3.70
CA SER A 84 8.55 -4.85 -3.04
C SER A 84 8.74 -4.66 -1.54
N MET A 85 8.05 -5.46 -0.74
CA MET A 85 8.23 -5.47 0.71
C MET A 85 9.54 -6.18 1.09
N ILE A 86 10.17 -5.77 2.19
CA ILE A 86 11.47 -6.31 2.59
C ILE A 86 11.29 -7.64 3.34
N TYR A 87 11.81 -8.72 2.74
CA TYR A 87 11.90 -10.03 3.37
C TYR A 87 13.35 -10.50 3.42
N VAL A 88 13.71 -11.26 4.46
CA VAL A 88 15.01 -11.94 4.57
C VAL A 88 14.84 -13.40 4.99
N ALA A 89 15.75 -14.27 4.56
CA ALA A 89 15.79 -15.66 5.01
C ALA A 89 16.54 -15.76 6.34
N MET A 90 15.89 -16.34 7.35
CA MET A 90 16.44 -16.53 8.69
C MET A 90 16.06 -17.91 9.21
N GLU A 91 16.60 -18.28 10.37
CA GLU A 91 16.17 -19.47 11.09
C GLU A 91 15.64 -19.12 12.47
N VAL A 92 14.63 -19.84 12.92
CA VAL A 92 14.18 -19.85 14.32
C VAL A 92 14.19 -21.28 14.80
N ASN A 93 14.98 -21.56 15.84
CA ASN A 93 15.17 -22.89 16.41
C ASN A 93 15.53 -23.94 15.34
N GLY A 94 16.45 -23.58 14.43
CA GLY A 94 16.93 -24.44 13.34
C GLY A 94 15.95 -24.62 12.16
N VAL A 95 14.82 -23.92 12.17
CA VAL A 95 13.82 -23.99 11.09
C VAL A 95 13.87 -22.72 10.26
N ALA A 96 14.03 -22.87 8.94
CA ALA A 96 14.04 -21.76 8.00
C ALA A 96 12.68 -21.03 7.96
N VAL A 97 12.75 -19.69 8.01
CA VAL A 97 11.63 -18.78 7.95
C VAL A 97 11.94 -17.61 7.02
N GLN A 98 10.91 -17.11 6.33
CA GLN A 98 10.97 -15.84 5.62
C GLN A 98 10.47 -14.76 6.58
N ALA A 99 11.37 -13.90 7.03
CA ALA A 99 11.06 -12.84 7.96
C ALA A 99 10.64 -11.59 7.19
N PHE A 100 9.40 -11.13 7.40
CA PHE A 100 8.96 -9.82 6.95
C PHE A 100 9.58 -8.76 7.87
N VAL A 101 10.38 -7.84 7.33
CA VAL A 101 11.09 -6.83 8.12
C VAL A 101 10.26 -5.56 8.19
N ASP A 102 9.84 -5.16 9.40
CA ASP A 102 8.96 -4.01 9.61
C ASP A 102 9.42 -3.16 10.80
N SER A 103 10.02 -2.00 10.51
CA SER A 103 10.44 -1.03 11.53
C SER A 103 9.27 -0.24 12.13
N GLY A 104 8.09 -0.27 11.50
CA GLY A 104 6.85 0.32 12.00
C GLY A 104 6.12 -0.56 13.03
N ALA A 105 6.45 -1.85 13.10
CA ALA A 105 5.93 -2.75 14.11
C ALA A 105 6.76 -2.69 15.40
N GLN A 106 6.12 -2.38 16.52
CA GLN A 106 6.81 -2.33 17.82
C GLN A 106 7.36 -3.69 18.28
N MET A 107 6.70 -4.79 17.91
CA MET A 107 7.03 -6.14 18.36
C MET A 107 7.26 -7.09 17.19
N THR A 108 8.26 -7.96 17.30
CA THR A 108 8.36 -9.18 16.50
C THR A 108 7.18 -10.10 16.79
N ILE A 109 6.55 -10.57 15.72
CA ILE A 109 5.32 -11.35 15.75
C ILE A 109 5.53 -12.66 14.98
N MET A 110 4.89 -13.72 15.42
CA MET A 110 4.87 -15.01 14.73
C MET A 110 3.45 -15.58 14.77
N SER A 111 3.00 -16.20 13.67
CA SER A 111 1.74 -16.94 13.66
C SER A 111 1.84 -18.16 14.58
N ARG A 112 0.69 -18.65 15.07
CA ARG A 112 0.65 -19.91 15.81
C ARG A 112 1.25 -21.06 15.01
N ALA A 113 0.89 -21.19 13.73
CA ALA A 113 1.37 -22.25 12.85
C ALA A 113 2.90 -22.21 12.68
N CYS A 114 3.49 -21.02 12.54
CA CYS A 114 4.94 -20.84 12.47
C CYS A 114 5.60 -21.20 13.81
N ALA A 115 5.04 -20.79 14.94
CA ALA A 115 5.56 -21.13 16.26
C ALA A 115 5.53 -22.64 16.55
N GLU A 116 4.51 -23.35 16.07
CA GLU A 116 4.41 -24.82 16.11
C GLU A 116 5.46 -25.46 15.19
N ARG A 117 5.58 -25.00 13.95
CA ARG A 117 6.58 -25.48 12.98
C ARG A 117 8.02 -25.30 13.46
N CYS A 118 8.32 -24.17 14.10
CA CYS A 118 9.63 -23.89 14.69
C CYS A 118 9.84 -24.58 16.05
N GLY A 119 8.83 -25.26 16.61
CA GLY A 119 8.95 -25.96 17.90
C GLY A 119 9.14 -25.03 19.11
N VAL A 120 8.77 -23.75 18.99
CA VAL A 120 8.92 -22.74 20.04
C VAL A 120 7.63 -22.52 20.84
N LEU A 121 6.50 -23.10 20.42
CA LEU A 121 5.22 -22.96 21.14
C LEU A 121 5.30 -23.47 22.59
N ARG A 122 6.12 -24.48 22.87
CA ARG A 122 6.39 -24.99 24.23
C ARG A 122 7.02 -23.97 25.18
N LEU A 123 7.63 -22.91 24.64
CA LEU A 123 8.26 -21.81 25.39
C LEU A 123 7.29 -20.64 25.63
N MET A 124 6.07 -20.72 25.09
CA MET A 124 5.12 -19.62 25.12
C MET A 124 4.53 -19.43 26.53
N ASP A 125 4.72 -18.24 27.06
CA ASP A 125 4.11 -17.79 28.30
C ASP A 125 2.72 -17.18 28.02
N ARG A 126 1.68 -17.88 28.46
CA ARG A 126 0.28 -17.49 28.28
C ARG A 126 -0.16 -16.35 29.18
N ARG A 127 0.64 -15.94 30.18
CA ARG A 127 0.32 -14.77 31.03
C ARG A 127 0.34 -13.47 30.24
N PHE A 128 0.99 -13.46 29.07
CA PHE A 128 1.10 -12.33 28.16
C PHE A 128 0.04 -12.38 27.03
N GLN A 129 -1.07 -13.07 27.26
CA GLN A 129 -2.23 -13.03 26.37
C GLN A 129 -2.91 -11.66 26.38
N GLY A 130 -3.60 -11.36 25.29
CA GLY A 130 -4.29 -10.08 25.13
C GLY A 130 -4.75 -9.87 23.70
N VAL A 131 -4.88 -8.61 23.31
CA VAL A 131 -5.25 -8.22 21.94
C VAL A 131 -4.14 -7.32 21.41
N ALA A 132 -3.57 -7.70 20.27
CA ALA A 132 -2.67 -6.83 19.52
C ALA A 132 -3.52 -5.86 18.71
N VAL A 133 -3.28 -4.55 18.91
CA VAL A 133 -3.96 -3.47 18.21
C VAL A 133 -2.98 -2.82 17.23
N GLY A 134 -3.39 -2.67 15.98
CA GLY A 134 -2.62 -2.07 14.90
C GLY A 134 -3.50 -1.89 13.65
N VAL A 135 -3.01 -2.27 12.46
CA VAL A 135 -3.78 -2.30 11.19
C VAL A 135 -4.94 -3.32 11.20
N GLY A 136 -5.05 -4.09 12.27
CA GLY A 136 -6.19 -4.96 12.60
C GLY A 136 -6.12 -5.35 14.08
N SER A 137 -7.17 -6.00 14.57
CA SER A 137 -7.14 -6.66 15.89
C SER A 137 -6.85 -8.15 15.72
N ALA A 138 -5.86 -8.67 16.46
CA ALA A 138 -5.55 -10.08 16.51
C ALA A 138 -5.38 -10.53 17.96
N ALA A 139 -5.84 -11.73 18.29
CA ALA A 139 -5.65 -12.30 19.62
C ALA A 139 -4.17 -12.66 19.82
N VAL A 140 -3.56 -12.14 20.89
CA VAL A 140 -2.24 -12.56 21.34
C VAL A 140 -2.41 -13.83 22.17
N LEU A 141 -1.82 -14.92 21.70
CA LEU A 141 -1.86 -16.23 22.35
C LEU A 141 -0.85 -16.36 23.50
N GLY A 142 0.19 -15.53 23.48
CA GLY A 142 1.22 -15.45 24.51
C GLY A 142 2.53 -14.89 23.95
N ARG A 143 3.58 -14.97 24.76
CA ARG A 143 4.92 -14.49 24.41
C ARG A 143 5.98 -15.54 24.62
N VAL A 144 6.85 -15.75 23.64
CA VAL A 144 8.11 -16.47 23.81
C VAL A 144 9.17 -15.44 24.19
N HIS A 145 9.65 -15.50 25.43
CA HIS A 145 10.60 -14.51 25.96
C HIS A 145 11.97 -14.60 25.30
N MET A 146 12.40 -15.82 24.98
CA MET A 146 13.68 -16.10 24.33
C MET A 146 13.56 -17.35 23.46
N ALA A 147 13.79 -17.20 22.16
CA ALA A 147 13.97 -18.28 21.20
C ALA A 147 15.33 -18.13 20.50
N PRO A 148 16.04 -19.24 20.23
CA PRO A 148 17.23 -19.19 19.39
C PRO A 148 16.83 -18.85 17.96
N ALA A 149 17.53 -17.90 17.35
CA ALA A 149 17.44 -17.58 15.93
C ALA A 149 18.83 -17.61 15.31
N ALA A 150 18.90 -17.75 13.98
CA ALA A 150 20.14 -17.61 13.23
C ALA A 150 19.95 -16.76 11.96
N ALA A 151 21.01 -16.02 11.61
CA ALA A 151 21.14 -15.23 10.40
C ALA A 151 22.57 -15.37 9.88
N GLY A 152 22.73 -15.80 8.62
CA GLY A 152 24.06 -15.93 8.02
C GLY A 152 25.00 -16.87 8.79
N GLY A 153 24.45 -17.90 9.45
CA GLY A 153 25.19 -18.84 10.31
C GLY A 153 25.39 -18.39 11.76
N GLU A 154 25.16 -17.11 12.07
CA GLU A 154 25.33 -16.56 13.41
C GLU A 154 24.07 -16.70 14.25
N HIS A 155 24.22 -17.14 15.50
CA HIS A 155 23.10 -17.41 16.41
C HIS A 155 22.87 -16.26 17.39
N PHE A 156 21.60 -15.92 17.65
CA PHE A 156 21.22 -14.88 18.60
C PHE A 156 19.82 -15.10 19.19
N PRO A 157 19.56 -14.58 20.40
CA PRO A 157 18.26 -14.74 21.05
C PRO A 157 17.26 -13.66 20.61
N ILE A 158 16.04 -14.06 20.28
CA ILE A 158 14.93 -13.15 19.98
C ILE A 158 13.74 -13.37 20.92
N SER A 159 12.96 -12.30 21.16
CA SER A 159 11.64 -12.42 21.78
C SER A 159 10.55 -12.35 20.71
N ILE A 160 9.48 -13.14 20.87
CA ILE A 160 8.44 -13.31 19.86
C ILE A 160 7.06 -13.24 20.53
N THR A 161 6.17 -12.41 19.98
CA THR A 161 4.74 -12.42 20.35
C THR A 161 3.99 -13.35 19.41
N VAL A 162 3.26 -14.33 19.94
CA VAL A 162 2.52 -15.29 19.12
C VAL A 162 1.09 -14.83 18.95
N LEU A 163 0.64 -14.69 17.70
CA LEU A 163 -0.73 -14.27 17.37
C LEU A 163 -1.55 -15.42 16.78
N ASP A 164 -2.85 -15.37 17.03
CA ASP A 164 -3.86 -16.17 16.33
C ASP A 164 -4.23 -15.48 15.00
N ASN A 165 -3.23 -15.35 14.11
CA ASN A 165 -3.37 -14.71 12.82
C ASN A 165 -2.43 -15.39 11.82
N ASP A 166 -2.96 -15.79 10.66
CA ASP A 166 -2.19 -16.44 9.60
C ASP A 166 -1.79 -15.50 8.45
N GLN A 167 -2.14 -14.21 8.52
CA GLN A 167 -1.76 -13.21 7.49
C GLN A 167 -0.25 -12.99 7.42
N VAL A 168 0.48 -13.14 8.54
CA VAL A 168 1.93 -13.00 8.60
C VAL A 168 2.52 -14.19 9.33
N ASP A 169 3.40 -14.94 8.67
CA ASP A 169 4.02 -16.11 9.29
C ASP A 169 5.06 -15.70 10.34
N PHE A 170 5.95 -14.77 9.98
CA PHE A 170 6.95 -14.21 10.86
C PHE A 170 7.28 -12.76 10.48
N LEU A 171 7.05 -11.83 11.41
CA LEU A 171 7.40 -10.41 11.30
C LEU A 171 8.56 -10.11 12.25
N PHE A 172 9.63 -9.54 11.72
CA PHE A 172 10.77 -9.07 12.49
C PHE A 172 10.65 -7.57 12.77
N GLY A 173 10.23 -7.25 13.98
CA GLY A 173 9.83 -5.92 14.40
C GLY A 173 10.96 -5.09 15.00
N LEU A 174 10.62 -3.85 15.36
CA LEU A 174 11.55 -2.85 15.87
C LEU A 174 12.24 -3.26 17.17
N ASP A 175 11.60 -4.06 18.03
CA ASP A 175 12.19 -4.55 19.28
C ASP A 175 13.46 -5.38 19.03
N ASN A 176 13.43 -6.35 18.12
CA ASN A 176 14.60 -7.15 17.77
C ASN A 176 15.53 -6.43 16.78
N LEU A 177 15.02 -5.61 15.86
CA LEU A 177 15.86 -4.74 15.02
C LEU A 177 16.76 -3.84 15.89
N ARG A 178 16.20 -3.20 16.92
CA ARG A 178 16.98 -2.38 17.87
C ARG A 178 17.89 -3.22 18.74
N ARG A 179 17.40 -4.35 19.29
CA ARG A 179 18.20 -5.24 20.15
C ARG A 179 19.48 -5.69 19.45
N HIS A 180 19.40 -6.05 18.17
CA HIS A 180 20.52 -6.55 17.38
C HIS A 180 21.26 -5.47 16.59
N ARG A 181 20.88 -4.19 16.79
CA ARG A 181 21.45 -3.02 16.11
C ARG A 181 21.44 -3.20 14.59
N CYS A 182 20.31 -3.66 14.06
CA CYS A 182 20.18 -3.94 12.64
C CYS A 182 20.26 -2.66 11.82
N VAL A 183 20.87 -2.76 10.64
CA VAL A 183 20.86 -1.73 9.59
C VAL A 183 20.10 -2.27 8.40
N LEU A 184 19.01 -1.60 8.05
CA LEU A 184 18.26 -1.81 6.81
C LEU A 184 18.95 -1.00 5.71
N ASP A 185 19.81 -1.64 4.94
CA ASP A 185 20.52 -1.02 3.83
C ASP A 185 19.75 -1.28 2.54
N VAL A 186 18.88 -0.33 2.19
CA VAL A 186 18.07 -0.41 0.96
C VAL A 186 18.91 -0.17 -0.29
N GLY A 187 20.02 0.57 -0.18
CA GLY A 187 20.94 0.79 -1.31
C GLY A 187 21.73 -0.47 -1.68
N ALA A 188 22.15 -1.24 -0.68
CA ALA A 188 22.84 -2.51 -0.88
C ALA A 188 21.93 -3.75 -0.79
N GLU A 189 20.61 -3.54 -0.73
CA GLU A 189 19.57 -4.58 -0.61
C GLU A 189 19.85 -5.66 0.45
N LYS A 190 20.23 -5.24 1.67
CA LYS A 190 20.58 -6.17 2.76
C LYS A 190 20.19 -5.70 4.15
N LEU A 191 19.89 -6.66 5.02
CA LEU A 191 19.73 -6.47 6.45
C LEU A 191 21.04 -6.87 7.16
N ILE A 192 21.65 -5.93 7.86
CA ILE A 192 22.93 -6.14 8.54
C ILE A 192 22.70 -6.22 10.04
N PHE A 193 23.14 -7.29 10.70
CA PHE A 193 23.08 -7.46 12.15
C PHE A 193 24.39 -6.97 12.78
N LYS A 194 24.47 -5.72 13.22
CA LYS A 194 25.73 -5.19 13.79
C LYS A 194 26.18 -5.91 15.08
N SER A 195 25.27 -6.59 15.77
CA SER A 195 25.59 -7.40 16.95
C SER A 195 26.39 -8.67 16.65
N THR A 196 26.25 -9.26 15.45
CA THR A 196 26.94 -10.50 15.05
C THR A 196 27.84 -10.33 13.83
N GLY A 197 27.65 -9.26 13.05
CA GLY A 197 28.31 -9.07 11.76
C GLY A 197 27.61 -9.76 10.59
N ALA A 198 26.52 -10.50 10.83
CA ALA A 198 25.79 -11.19 9.77
C ALA A 198 25.14 -10.19 8.79
N GLU A 199 25.19 -10.52 7.50
CA GLU A 199 24.54 -9.77 6.43
C GLU A 199 23.60 -10.71 5.68
N LEU A 200 22.33 -10.30 5.56
CA LEU A 200 21.32 -11.05 4.84
C LEU A 200 20.84 -10.26 3.63
N PRO A 201 20.93 -10.78 2.40
CA PRO A 201 20.33 -10.13 1.25
C PRO A 201 18.80 -10.13 1.36
N PHE A 202 18.15 -9.11 0.81
CA PHE A 202 16.70 -9.10 0.65
C PHE A 202 16.28 -10.21 -0.31
N LEU A 203 15.16 -10.85 -0.01
CA LEU A 203 14.58 -11.86 -0.88
C LEU A 203 13.95 -11.17 -2.11
N PRO A 204 14.24 -11.65 -3.33
CA PRO A 204 13.57 -11.16 -4.52
C PRO A 204 12.10 -11.57 -4.49
N ASP A 205 11.25 -10.74 -5.09
CA ASP A 205 9.79 -10.85 -5.01
C ASP A 205 9.22 -12.23 -5.38
N HIS A 206 9.81 -12.91 -6.37
CA HIS A 206 9.36 -14.22 -6.83
C HIS A 206 9.63 -15.36 -5.83
N LEU A 207 10.49 -15.14 -4.82
CA LEU A 207 10.78 -16.10 -3.76
C LEU A 207 9.95 -15.85 -2.50
N VAL A 208 9.27 -14.70 -2.39
CA VAL A 208 8.50 -14.34 -1.21
C VAL A 208 7.16 -15.06 -1.20
N THR A 209 6.90 -15.84 -0.14
CA THR A 209 5.58 -16.45 0.09
C THR A 209 4.64 -15.39 0.68
N ARG A 210 3.96 -14.63 -0.19
CA ARG A 210 3.08 -13.54 0.23
C ARG A 210 1.78 -14.09 0.87
N LYS A 211 1.64 -13.91 2.19
CA LYS A 211 0.35 -14.02 2.90
C LYS A 211 -0.28 -12.65 3.19
N LEU A 212 0.54 -11.59 3.19
CA LEU A 212 0.10 -10.19 3.27
C LEU A 212 -0.33 -9.70 1.89
N VAL A 213 -1.53 -9.11 1.82
CA VAL A 213 -1.95 -8.29 0.69
C VAL A 213 -1.38 -6.88 0.92
N PRO A 214 -0.63 -6.29 -0.03
CA PRO A 214 -0.11 -4.94 0.13
C PRO A 214 -1.24 -3.94 0.40
N TYR A 215 -0.94 -2.94 1.23
CA TYR A 215 -1.90 -1.90 1.60
C TYR A 215 -2.40 -1.20 0.33
N ARG A 216 -3.68 -1.32 0.02
CA ARG A 216 -4.35 -0.42 -0.92
C ARG A 216 -4.83 0.78 -0.12
N LEU A 217 -4.28 1.96 -0.39
CA LEU A 217 -4.78 3.20 0.19
C LEU A 217 -6.25 3.36 -0.22
N THR A 218 -7.15 3.15 0.75
CA THR A 218 -8.59 3.42 0.62
C THR A 218 -8.92 4.59 1.53
N GLY A 219 -8.51 5.80 1.13
CA GLY A 219 -8.89 7.04 1.81
C GLY A 219 -7.75 8.04 2.03
N ARG A 220 -8.10 9.33 2.05
CA ARG A 220 -7.19 10.46 2.28
C ARG A 220 -6.86 10.59 3.77
N ALA A 221 -5.61 10.38 4.16
CA ALA A 221 -5.09 10.85 5.44
C ALA A 221 -4.79 12.37 5.35
N ARG A 222 -5.13 13.13 6.39
CA ARG A 222 -4.88 14.58 6.46
C ARG A 222 -3.73 14.86 7.43
N TRP A 223 -2.84 15.76 7.02
CA TRP A 223 -1.60 16.12 7.72
C TRP A 223 -1.77 16.80 9.10
N ARG A 224 -3.00 17.15 9.52
CA ARG A 224 -3.26 17.99 10.71
C ARG A 224 -3.18 17.25 12.06
N ASP A 225 -2.96 15.93 12.06
CA ASP A 225 -2.98 15.12 13.29
C ASP A 225 -1.59 14.93 13.94
N TRP A 226 -0.53 15.49 13.34
CA TRP A 226 0.83 15.47 13.88
C TRP A 226 1.13 16.82 14.52
N GLY A 227 0.82 16.98 15.81
CA GLY A 227 1.04 18.20 16.58
C GLY A 227 2.52 18.61 16.69
N ILE A 228 3.08 19.10 15.58
CA ILE A 228 4.37 19.76 15.43
C ILE A 228 4.09 21.22 15.05
#